data_AF-A0A7X6A8Q8-F1
#
_entry.id   AF-A0A7X6A8Q8-F1
#
_cell.length_a   1.000
_cell.length_b   1.000
_cell.length_c   1.000
_cell.angle_alpha   90.00
_cell.angle_beta   90.00
_cell.angle_gamma   90.00
#
_symmetry.space_group_name_H-M   'P 1'
#
loop_
_entity.id
_entity.type
_entity.pdbx_description
1 polymer ?
#
loop_
_entity_poly.entity_id
_entity_poly.type
_entity_poly.pdbx_seq_one_letter_code
_entity_poly.pdbx_strand_id
1 'polypeptide(L)' 'LDRHEPVDRATLERMKSVIEHRGPDDEGTHVEPGVGLGFRRLSIIDLAHGHQPMA' A
#
# COMPACT_ATOMS: atom_id res chain seq x y z
N LEU A 1 -19.51 10.46 -9.98
CA LEU A 1 -18.26 10.07 -9.30
C LEU A 1 -17.21 11.05 -9.76
N ASP A 2 -16.83 11.96 -8.87
CA ASP A 2 -15.71 12.86 -9.15
C ASP A 2 -14.43 12.03 -9.17
N ARG A 3 -13.69 12.08 -10.28
CA ARG A 3 -12.44 11.31 -10.45
C ARG A 3 -11.25 11.97 -9.76
N HIS A 4 -11.44 13.14 -9.14
CA HIS A 4 -10.38 13.88 -8.47
C HIS A 4 -10.47 13.84 -6.95
N GLU A 5 -11.51 13.24 -6.37
CA GLU A 5 -11.59 13.09 -4.92
C GLU A 5 -10.48 12.16 -4.42
N PRO A 6 -9.73 12.54 -3.37
CA PRO A 6 -8.73 11.66 -2.77
C PRO A 6 -9.36 10.35 -2.29
N VAL A 7 -8.68 9.23 -2.51
CA VAL A 7 -9.14 7.93 -2.00
C VAL A 7 -9.10 7.92 -0.47
N ASP A 8 -10.17 7.44 0.17
CA ASP A 8 -10.22 7.27 1.63
C ASP A 8 -9.14 6.29 2.11
N ARG A 9 -8.17 6.83 2.85
CA ARG A 9 -7.07 6.07 3.44
C ARG A 9 -7.57 4.93 4.32
N ALA A 10 -8.61 5.14 5.12
CA ALA A 10 -9.09 4.10 6.03
C ALA A 10 -9.61 2.87 5.27
N THR A 11 -10.28 3.09 4.14
CA THR A 11 -10.70 2.01 3.24
C THR A 11 -9.51 1.26 2.65
N LEU A 12 -8.48 1.98 2.21
CA LEU A 12 -7.27 1.41 1.65
C LEU A 12 -6.49 0.56 2.67
N GLU A 13 -6.40 1.02 3.93
CA GLU A 13 -5.80 0.26 5.03
C GLU A 13 -6.54 -1.05 5.33
N ARG A 14 -7.88 -1.03 5.34
CA ARG A 14 -8.67 -2.26 5.53
C ARG A 14 -8.45 -3.26 4.40
N MET A 15 -8.42 -2.80 3.14
CA MET A 15 -8.17 -3.66 1.98
C MET A 15 -6.78 -4.29 2.03
N LYS A 16 -5.75 -3.50 2.33
CA LYS A 16 -4.35 -3.94 2.48
C LYS A 16 -4.19 -4.97 3.61
N SER A 17 -4.93 -4.82 4.70
CA SER A 17 -4.88 -5.73 5.85
C SER A 17 -5.43 -7.13 5.55
N VAL A 18 -6.43 -7.26 4.68
CA VAL A 18 -6.95 -8.58 4.27
C VAL A 18 -5.89 -9.45 3.59
N ILE A 19 -4.91 -8.84 2.93
CA ILE A 19 -3.83 -9.54 2.22
C ILE A 19 -2.49 -9.55 2.98
N GLU A 20 -2.48 -9.25 4.28
CA GLU A 20 -1.28 -9.22 5.12
C GLU A 20 -0.44 -10.50 5.03
N HIS A 21 -1.10 -11.67 5.01
CA HIS A 21 -0.45 -12.98 4.89
C HIS A 21 0.43 -13.14 3.63
N ARG A 22 0.25 -12.29 2.60
CA ARG A 22 1.06 -12.29 1.38
C ARG A 22 2.32 -11.45 1.49
N GLY A 23 2.45 -10.66 2.55
CA GLY A 23 3.56 -9.76 2.78
C GLY A 23 3.57 -9.23 4.22
N PRO A 24 3.97 -10.06 5.20
CA PRO A 24 3.94 -9.72 6.61
C PRO A 24 5.12 -8.83 7.06
N ASP A 25 6.12 -8.64 6.21
CA ASP A 25 7.39 -8.02 6.61
C ASP A 25 7.35 -6.48 6.57
N ASP A 26 6.53 -5.91 5.68
CA ASP A 26 6.40 -4.46 5.54
C ASP A 26 5.08 -4.04 4.87
N GLU A 27 4.72 -2.78 5.04
CA GLU A 27 3.52 -2.18 4.47
C GLU A 27 3.71 -0.73 4.04
N GLY A 28 2.89 -0.29 3.08
CA GLY A 28 2.95 1.09 2.60
C GLY A 28 1.65 1.54 1.95
N THR A 29 1.45 2.85 1.86
CA THR A 29 0.25 3.43 1.26
C THR A 29 0.53 4.80 0.65
N HIS A 30 0.15 4.97 -0.61
CA HIS A 30 0.24 6.21 -1.38
C HIS A 30 -1.16 6.70 -1.76
N VAL A 31 -1.42 8.00 -1.61
CA VAL A 31 -2.72 8.60 -1.94
C VAL A 31 -2.49 9.90 -2.68
N GLU A 32 -3.16 10.04 -3.81
CA GLU A 32 -3.22 11.23 -4.66
C GLU A 32 -4.69 11.49 -5.06
N PRO A 33 -5.02 12.66 -5.63
CA PRO A 33 -6.36 12.92 -6.17
C PRO A 33 -6.81 11.81 -7.14
N GLY A 34 -7.89 11.11 -6.82
CA GLY A 34 -8.45 10.05 -7.65
C GLY A 34 -7.75 8.69 -7.62
N VAL A 35 -6.64 8.53 -6.89
CA VAL A 35 -5.88 7.26 -6.86
C VAL A 35 -5.31 6.95 -5.48
N GLY A 36 -5.35 5.67 -5.11
CA GLY A 36 -4.77 5.16 -3.88
C GLY A 36 -4.11 3.81 -4.13
N LEU A 37 -2.88 3.62 -3.64
CA LEU A 37 -2.13 2.38 -3.74
C LEU A 37 -1.80 1.89 -2.33
N GLY A 38 -2.12 0.63 -2.03
CA GLY A 38 -1.75 -0.04 -0.78
C GLY A 38 -0.84 -1.24 -1.08
N PHE A 39 0.20 -1.44 -0.27
CA PHE A 39 1.21 -2.48 -0.50
C PHE A 39 1.48 -3.34 0.74
N ARG A 40 1.72 -4.63 0.53
CA ARG A 40 2.22 -5.60 1.52
C ARG A 40 3.47 -6.26 0.97
N ARG A 41 4.55 -6.31 1.75
CA ARG A 41 5.84 -6.87 1.31
C ARG A 41 6.15 -8.20 1.97
N LEU A 42 6.48 -9.19 1.15
CA LEU A 42 7.27 -10.34 1.57
C LEU A 42 8.72 -10.08 1.14
N SER A 43 9.59 -9.87 2.12
CA SER A 43 10.99 -9.51 1.95
C SER A 43 11.82 -10.76 1.69
N ILE A 44 12.02 -11.08 0.41
CA ILE A 44 12.83 -12.24 -0.03
C ILE A 44 14.20 -11.79 -0.54
N ILE A 45 14.26 -10.65 -1.23
CA ILE A 45 15.47 -10.07 -1.83
C ILE A 45 15.61 -8.63 -1.35
N ASP A 46 16.85 -8.24 -1.06
CA ASP A 46 17.23 -6.91 -0.57
C ASP A 46 16.40 -6.49 0.65
N LEU A 47 16.66 -7.17 1.76
CA LEU A 47 15.95 -6.98 3.03
C LEU A 47 16.11 -5.56 3.58
N ALA A 48 17.25 -4.91 3.32
CA ALA A 48 17.59 -3.63 3.92
C ALA A 48 17.06 -2.41 3.14
N HIS A 49 16.86 -2.50 1.82
CA HIS A 49 16.51 -1.32 1.01
C HIS A 49 15.28 -1.50 0.11
N GLY A 50 14.67 -2.69 0.06
CA GLY A 50 13.53 -2.95 -0.83
C GLY A 50 12.17 -2.42 -0.35
N HIS A 51 12.13 -1.36 0.47
CA HIS A 51 10.88 -0.74 0.93
C HIS A 51 10.00 -0.29 -0.24
N GLN A 52 8.68 -0.39 -0.07
CA GLN A 52 7.71 0.01 -1.08
C GLN A 52 6.54 0.79 -0.47
N PRO A 53 5.90 1.72 -1.21
CA PRO A 53 6.13 2.06 -2.63
C PRO A 53 7.52 2.66 -2.87
N MET A 54 8.10 2.41 -4.05
CA MET A 54 9.38 3.00 -4.42
C MET A 54 9.23 4.53 -4.47
N ALA A 55 10.17 5.25 -3.85
CA ALA A 55 10.24 6.72 -3.84
C ALA A 55 11.17 7.23 -4.94
#